data_AF-A0AAP3E8W1-F1
#
_entry.id   AF-A0AAP3E8W1-F1
#
_cell.length_a   1.000
_cell.length_b   1.000
_cell.length_c   1.000
_cell.angle_alpha   90.00
_cell.angle_beta   90.00
_cell.angle_gamma   90.00
#
_symmetry.space_group_name_H-M   'P 1'
#
loop_
_entity.id
_entity.type
_entity.pdbx_description
1 polymer ?
#
loop_
_entity_poly.entity_id
_entity_poly.type
_entity_poly.pdbx_seq_one_letter_code
_entity_poly.pdbx_strand_id
1 'polypeptide(L)'
;MEKLGLPVRKRSQIDYTIEIHGSNGSCSSSSRLNELKLLRESDWSYTTILITDENDLRLPPYPPGHVIGWEHTSVHNNCKFLNAVGAGQAFEPGFQDDLTA
;
A
#
# COMPACT_ATOMS: atom_id res chain seq x y z
N MET A 1 -10.67 14.79 -45.25
CA MET A 1 -10.89 15.07 -43.82
C MET A 1 -10.17 14.00 -43.02
N GLU A 2 -8.87 14.23 -42.84
CA GLU A 2 -7.93 13.37 -42.14
C GLU A 2 -8.06 13.65 -40.64
N LYS A 3 -8.62 12.69 -39.88
CA LYS A 3 -8.67 12.81 -38.42
C LYS A 3 -7.26 12.53 -37.89
N LEU A 4 -6.58 13.56 -37.39
CA LEU A 4 -5.34 13.46 -36.63
C LEU A 4 -5.54 12.48 -35.45
N GLY A 5 -5.12 11.23 -35.62
CA GLY A 5 -4.92 10.29 -34.54
C GLY A 5 -3.56 10.55 -33.92
N LEU A 6 -3.48 11.50 -32.98
CA LEU A 6 -2.27 11.66 -32.18
C LEU A 6 -2.02 10.34 -31.42
N PRO A 7 -0.79 9.80 -31.42
CA PRO A 7 -0.49 8.59 -30.67
C PRO A 7 -0.70 8.88 -29.18
N VAL A 8 -1.64 8.18 -28.55
CA VAL A 8 -1.77 8.15 -27.09
C VAL A 8 -0.47 7.53 -26.57
N ARG A 9 0.44 8.38 -26.11
CA ARG A 9 1.68 7.96 -25.46
C ARG A 9 1.27 7.11 -24.26
N LYS A 10 1.59 5.81 -24.30
CA LYS A 10 1.37 4.89 -23.17
C LYS A 10 2.01 5.56 -21.95
N ARG A 11 1.18 6.05 -21.01
CA ARG A 11 1.68 6.52 -19.71
C ARG A 11 2.48 5.36 -19.15
N SER A 12 3.73 5.61 -18.79
CA SER A 12 4.50 4.65 -17.99
C SER A 12 3.72 4.44 -16.71
N GLN A 13 3.03 3.30 -16.62
CA GLN A 13 2.39 2.88 -15.38
C GLN A 13 3.52 2.40 -14.47
N ILE A 14 3.67 3.03 -13.31
CA ILE A 14 4.55 2.54 -12.26
C ILE A 14 3.90 1.26 -11.74
N ASP A 15 4.58 0.13 -11.94
CA ASP A 15 4.16 -1.17 -11.44
C ASP A 15 5.18 -1.65 -10.42
N TYR A 16 4.71 -1.98 -9.23
CA TYR A 16 5.49 -2.56 -8.15
C TYR A 16 4.69 -3.75 -7.64
N THR A 17 5.39 -4.80 -7.24
CA THR A 17 4.82 -5.98 -6.62
C THR A 17 5.77 -6.46 -5.55
N ILE A 18 5.24 -6.76 -4.37
CA ILE A 18 5.96 -7.36 -3.26
C ILE A 18 5.24 -8.65 -2.91
N GLU A 19 5.99 -9.76 -2.87
CA GLU A 19 5.46 -11.07 -2.52
C GLU A 19 6.29 -11.68 -1.38
N ILE A 20 5.60 -12.28 -0.43
CA ILE A 20 6.21 -12.95 0.72
C ILE A 20 5.69 -14.39 0.73
N HIS A 21 6.62 -15.34 0.74
CA HIS A 21 6.33 -16.77 0.87
C HIS A 21 6.88 -17.30 2.19
N GLY A 22 6.02 -17.90 2.99
CA GLY A 22 6.38 -18.55 4.25
C GLY A 22 5.84 -19.97 4.32
N SER A 23 6.23 -20.70 5.36
CA SER A 23 5.76 -22.07 5.59
C SER A 23 4.24 -22.18 5.76
N ASN A 24 3.59 -21.13 6.27
CA ASN A 24 2.18 -21.14 6.65
C ASN A 24 1.28 -20.42 5.62
N GLY A 25 1.84 -20.00 4.48
CA GLY A 25 1.10 -19.25 3.48
C GLY A 25 1.96 -18.26 2.70
N SER A 26 1.29 -17.45 1.90
CA SER A 26 1.91 -16.42 1.07
C SER A 26 1.02 -15.18 1.00
N CYS A 27 1.63 -14.01 0.82
CA CYS A 27 0.89 -12.80 0.53
C CYS A 27 1.55 -11.99 -0.58
N SER A 28 0.76 -11.21 -1.31
CA SER A 28 1.22 -10.38 -2.42
C SER A 28 0.45 -9.07 -2.44
N SER A 29 1.18 -7.96 -2.62
CA SER A 29 0.64 -6.61 -2.79
C SER A 29 1.25 -5.99 -4.05
N SER A 30 0.49 -5.15 -4.75
CA SER A 30 0.91 -4.57 -6.03
C SER A 30 0.46 -3.11 -6.18
N SER A 31 0.61 -2.55 -7.39
CA SER A 31 0.12 -1.21 -7.76
C SER A 31 -1.37 -0.94 -7.51
N ARG A 32 -2.14 -1.98 -7.18
CA ARG A 32 -3.47 -1.91 -6.58
C ARG A 32 -3.36 -1.74 -5.06
N LEU A 33 -3.03 -0.51 -4.61
CA LEU A 33 -2.79 -0.14 -3.19
C LEU A 33 -3.83 -0.66 -2.18
N ASN A 34 -5.08 -0.82 -2.61
CA ASN A 34 -6.21 -1.16 -1.74
C ASN A 34 -6.44 -2.68 -1.66
N GLU A 35 -5.69 -3.49 -2.41
CA GLU A 35 -5.86 -4.94 -2.48
C GLU A 35 -4.63 -5.66 -1.89
N LEU A 36 -4.88 -6.65 -1.03
CA LEU A 36 -3.88 -7.60 -0.56
C LEU A 36 -4.31 -9.02 -0.95
N LYS A 37 -3.46 -9.75 -1.66
CA LYS A 37 -3.69 -11.17 -1.92
C LYS A 37 -3.12 -11.99 -0.78
N LEU A 38 -3.91 -12.89 -0.22
CA LEU A 38 -3.52 -13.79 0.86
C LEU A 38 -3.82 -15.25 0.49
N LEU A 39 -2.85 -16.12 0.69
CA LEU A 39 -2.97 -17.57 0.61
C LEU A 39 -2.54 -18.13 1.96
N ARG A 40 -3.43 -18.80 2.69
CA ARG A 40 -3.06 -19.54 3.91
C ARG A 40 -2.80 -21.00 3.58
N GLU A 41 -2.14 -21.71 4.49
CA GLU A 41 -1.85 -23.15 4.35
C GLU A 41 -3.09 -24.00 4.02
N SER A 42 -4.25 -23.66 4.59
CA SER A 42 -5.52 -24.34 4.35
C SER A 42 -6.22 -23.94 3.04
N ASP A 43 -5.76 -22.88 2.39
CA ASP A 43 -6.45 -22.28 1.25
C ASP A 43 -6.03 -22.99 -0.05
N TRP A 44 -7.00 -23.24 -0.92
CA TRP A 44 -6.75 -23.82 -2.25
C TRP A 44 -6.32 -22.77 -3.28
N SER A 45 -6.57 -21.48 -3.00
CA SER A 45 -6.20 -20.35 -3.86
C SER A 45 -6.04 -19.06 -3.06
N TYR A 46 -5.37 -18.08 -3.67
CA TYR A 46 -5.33 -16.72 -3.14
C TYR A 46 -6.73 -16.12 -3.00
N THR A 47 -6.95 -15.46 -1.88
CA THR A 47 -8.09 -14.60 -1.62
C THR A 47 -7.63 -13.14 -1.71
N THR A 48 -8.36 -12.31 -2.45
CA THR A 48 -8.11 -10.86 -2.47
C THR A 48 -8.88 -10.21 -1.32
N ILE A 49 -8.16 -9.50 -0.46
CA ILE A 49 -8.68 -8.73 0.67
C ILE A 49 -8.63 -7.25 0.28
N LEU A 50 -9.75 -6.54 0.48
CA LEU A 50 -9.80 -5.09 0.40
C LEU A 50 -9.32 -4.51 1.73
N ILE A 51 -8.16 -3.85 1.75
CA ILE A 51 -7.57 -3.35 3.01
C ILE A 51 -8.30 -2.14 3.59
N THR A 52 -9.24 -1.57 2.83
CA THR A 52 -10.10 -0.46 3.23
C THR A 52 -11.49 -0.91 3.66
N ASP A 53 -11.72 -2.21 3.84
CA ASP A 53 -12.93 -2.74 4.45
C ASP A 53 -12.98 -2.48 5.97
N GLU A 54 -14.10 -2.76 6.63
CA GLU A 54 -14.45 -2.36 8.01
C GLU A 54 -13.47 -2.76 9.15
N ASN A 55 -12.42 -3.53 8.85
CA ASN A 55 -11.40 -3.99 9.80
C ASN A 55 -10.16 -3.06 9.77
N ASP A 56 -10.27 -1.86 10.34
CA ASP A 56 -9.20 -0.85 10.23
C ASP A 56 -8.03 -1.05 11.24
N LEU A 57 -6.79 -0.97 10.72
CA LEU A 57 -5.52 -0.96 11.46
C LEU A 57 -4.87 0.44 11.56
N ARG A 58 -5.67 1.51 11.43
CA ARG A 58 -5.43 2.96 11.67
C ARG A 58 -5.34 3.80 10.40
N LEU A 59 -6.48 4.07 9.77
CA LEU A 59 -6.72 5.16 8.83
C LEU A 59 -7.67 6.21 9.43
N PRO A 60 -7.77 7.44 8.88
CA PRO A 60 -8.89 8.34 9.16
C PRO A 60 -10.22 7.62 8.86
N PRO A 61 -11.36 8.01 9.50
CA PRO A 61 -12.62 7.28 9.35
C PRO A 61 -13.24 7.51 7.96
N TYR A 62 -12.77 6.75 6.96
CA TYR A 62 -13.41 6.64 5.65
C TYR A 62 -14.43 5.49 5.66
N PRO A 63 -15.50 5.57 4.85
CA PRO A 63 -16.42 4.46 4.69
C PRO A 63 -15.71 3.20 4.17
N PRO A 64 -16.18 1.99 4.53
CA PRO A 64 -15.65 0.74 3.99
C PRO A 64 -15.63 0.73 2.46
N GLY A 65 -14.50 0.29 1.91
CA GLY A 65 -14.25 0.22 0.47
C GLY A 65 -13.96 1.54 -0.22
N HIS A 66 -13.78 2.64 0.53
CA HIS A 66 -13.28 3.88 -0.04
C HIS A 66 -11.86 3.69 -0.57
N VAL A 67 -11.60 4.15 -1.79
CA VAL A 67 -10.29 4.03 -2.43
C VAL A 67 -9.36 5.09 -1.84
N ILE A 68 -8.21 4.65 -1.33
CA ILE A 68 -7.10 5.55 -0.98
C ILE A 68 -6.03 5.55 -2.08
N GLY A 69 -5.50 6.73 -2.35
CA GLY A 69 -4.40 6.96 -3.27
C GLY A 69 -3.04 7.12 -2.58
N TRP A 70 -1.99 7.23 -3.37
CA TRP A 70 -0.60 7.38 -2.92
C TRP A 70 -0.35 8.58 -2.00
N GLU A 71 -1.13 9.63 -2.16
CA GLU A 71 -1.08 10.82 -1.30
C GLU A 71 -1.37 10.49 0.18
N HIS A 72 -2.16 9.45 0.44
CA HIS A 72 -2.52 9.06 1.81
C HIS A 72 -1.32 8.46 2.56
N THR A 73 -0.39 7.79 1.87
CA THR A 73 0.85 7.29 2.47
C THR A 73 1.70 8.43 3.04
N SER A 74 1.82 9.53 2.29
CA SER A 74 2.55 10.72 2.75
C SER A 74 1.89 11.36 3.97
N VAL A 75 0.56 11.48 3.98
CA VAL A 75 -0.19 12.02 5.12
C VAL A 75 0.01 11.14 6.37
N HIS A 76 -0.14 9.82 6.24
CA HIS A 76 0.04 8.87 7.34
C HIS A 76 1.45 8.93 7.92
N ASN A 77 2.47 9.01 7.07
CA ASN A 77 3.86 9.09 7.49
C ASN A 77 4.14 10.37 8.30
N ASN A 78 3.66 11.52 7.79
CA ASN A 78 3.82 12.80 8.48
C ASN A 78 3.06 12.83 9.82
N CYS A 79 1.85 12.25 9.87
CA CYS A 79 1.11 12.12 11.12
C CYS A 79 1.89 11.29 12.16
N LYS A 80 2.46 10.16 11.77
CA LYS A 80 3.29 9.34 12.67
C LYS A 80 4.52 10.10 13.17
N PHE A 81 5.22 10.82 12.28
CA PHE A 81 6.38 11.62 12.65
C PHE A 81 6.04 12.72 13.66
N LEU A 82 5.01 13.52 13.37
CA LEU A 82 4.59 14.61 14.26
C LEU A 82 4.10 14.08 15.61
N ASN A 83 3.41 12.94 15.62
CA ASN A 83 3.01 12.28 16.87
C ASN A 83 4.22 11.83 17.71
N ALA A 84 5.25 11.26 17.08
CA ALA A 84 6.49 10.88 17.77
C ALA A 84 7.20 12.10 18.36
N VAL A 85 7.32 13.19 17.61
CA VAL A 85 7.88 14.46 18.09
C VAL A 85 7.10 14.99 19.29
N GLY A 86 5.76 15.03 19.20
CA GLY A 86 4.90 15.49 20.29
C GLY A 86 4.99 14.62 21.54
N ALA A 87 5.26 13.32 21.38
CA ALA A 87 5.43 12.37 22.48
C ALA A 87 6.88 12.29 23.01
N GLY A 88 7.84 12.99 22.38
CA GLY A 88 9.27 12.85 22.70
C GLY A 88 9.82 11.45 22.43
N GLN A 89 9.23 10.73 21.46
CA GLN A 89 9.61 9.37 21.08
C GLN A 89 10.44 9.37 19.78
N ALA A 90 11.23 8.31 19.59
CA ALA A 90 11.88 8.07 18.30
C ALA A 90 10.83 7.74 17.23
N PHE A 91 11.08 8.21 16.00
CA PHE A 91 10.27 7.88 14.83
C PHE A 91 10.97 6.78 14.02
N GLU A 92 10.21 5.78 13.60
CA GLU A 92 10.71 4.63 12.85
C GLU A 92 10.00 4.48 11.49
N PRO A 93 10.73 4.19 10.40
CA PRO A 93 12.19 4.04 10.34
C PRO A 93 12.92 5.38 10.48
N GLY A 94 14.05 5.38 11.17
CA GLY A 94 14.93 6.52 11.39
C GLY A 94 16.13 6.56 10.43
N PHE A 95 17.02 7.53 10.61
CA PHE A 95 18.22 7.65 9.79
C PHE A 95 19.17 6.45 9.90
N GLN A 96 19.19 5.76 11.04
CA GLN A 96 20.09 4.63 11.27
C GLN A 96 19.71 3.41 10.43
N ASP A 97 18.41 3.22 10.14
CA ASP A 97 17.94 2.09 9.34
C ASP A 97 18.42 2.20 7.89
N ASP A 98 18.46 3.41 7.34
CA ASP A 98 18.92 3.69 5.97
C ASP A 98 20.42 3.41 5.78
N LEU A 99 21.22 3.59 6.84
CA LEU A 99 22.66 3.28 6.80
C LEU A 99 22.96 1.78 6.81
N THR A 100 21.95 0.94 7.07
CA THR A 100 22.09 -0.52 7.19
C THR A 100 21.32 -1.30 6.12
N ALA A 101 20.59 -0.59 5.25
CA ALA A 101 19.82 -1.15 4.13
C ALA A 101 20.73 -1.48 2.93
#